data_AF-A0A1J5CZY8-F1
#
_entry.id   AF-A0A1J5CZY8-F1
#
_cell.length_a   1.000
_cell.length_b   1.000
_cell.length_c   1.000
_cell.angle_alpha   90.00
_cell.angle_beta   90.00
_cell.angle_gamma   90.00
#
_symmetry.space_group_name_H-M   'P 1'
#
loop_
_entity.id
_entity.type
_entity.pdbx_description
1 polymer ?
#
loop_
_entity_poly.entity_id
_entity_poly.type
_entity_poly.pdbx_seq_one_letter_code
_entity_poly.pdbx_strand_id
1 'polypeptide(L)' 'MKWNEIMGITETEVTYTLTHGGKFYIEHVPARVCRETGKQFFSPDTVEHIQDLIKGGRSQPE' A
#
# COMPACT_ATOMS: atom_id res chain seq x y z
N MET A 1 -4.92 17.80 -21.09
CA MET A 1 -4.10 16.63 -20.70
C MET A 1 -4.06 16.56 -19.20
N LYS A 2 -4.24 15.36 -18.65
CA LYS A 2 -4.18 15.12 -17.22
C LYS A 2 -2.71 14.95 -16.82
N TRP A 3 -2.21 15.72 -15.85
CA TRP A 3 -0.79 15.71 -15.46
C TRP A 3 -0.28 14.33 -15.04
N ASN A 4 -1.16 13.51 -14.47
CA ASN A 4 -0.91 12.12 -14.10
C ASN A 4 -0.67 11.20 -15.31
N GLU A 5 -1.21 11.52 -16.49
CA GLU A 5 -0.96 10.75 -17.73
C GLU A 5 0.44 11.04 -18.30
N ILE A 6 0.94 12.27 -18.15
CA ILE A 6 2.29 12.67 -18.62
C ILE A 6 3.38 12.07 -17.71
N MET A 7 3.12 12.03 -16.40
CA MET A 7 4.05 11.50 -15.40
C MET A 7 3.97 9.97 -15.22
N GLY A 8 3.07 9.29 -15.96
CA GLY A 8 2.88 7.84 -15.84
C GLY A 8 2.49 7.37 -14.43
N ILE A 9 1.83 8.23 -13.65
CA ILE A 9 1.36 7.89 -12.29
C ILE A 9 -0.11 7.45 -12.38
N THR A 10 -0.39 6.22 -11.93
CA THR A 10 -1.74 5.66 -11.89
C THR A 10 -2.17 5.38 -10.46
N GLU A 11 -3.41 5.73 -10.14
CA GLU A 11 -4.06 5.32 -8.89
C GLU A 11 -4.54 3.87 -9.05
N THR A 12 -4.10 3.01 -8.14
CA THR A 12 -4.46 1.59 -8.15
C THR A 12 -4.33 1.03 -6.74
N GLU A 13 -4.97 -0.11 -6.53
CA GLU A 13 -4.73 -0.94 -5.36
C GLU A 13 -3.49 -1.82 -5.58
N VAL A 14 -2.69 -1.97 -4.53
CA VAL A 14 -1.49 -2.81 -4.53
C VAL A 14 -1.50 -3.77 -3.35
N THR A 15 -0.83 -4.90 -3.49
CA THR A 15 -0.55 -5.80 -2.37
C THR A 15 0.73 -5.33 -1.68
N TYR A 16 0.58 -4.80 -0.48
CA TYR A 16 1.69 -4.39 0.38
C TYR A 16 2.13 -5.60 1.22
N THR A 17 3.32 -6.12 0.93
CA THR A 17 3.90 -7.24 1.67
C THR A 17 4.85 -6.70 2.72
N LEU A 18 4.51 -6.85 4.00
CA LEU A 18 5.45 -6.65 5.09
C LEU A 18 5.81 -8.03 5.67
N THR A 19 7.12 -8.28 5.74
CA THR A 19 7.81 -9.50 6.23
C THR A 19 7.75 -10.72 5.31
N HIS A 20 8.93 -11.25 4.98
CA HIS A 20 9.15 -12.55 4.37
C HIS A 20 9.71 -13.49 5.45
N GLY A 21 8.92 -14.44 5.97
CA GLY A 21 9.30 -15.39 7.03
C GLY A 21 8.50 -15.30 8.34
N GLY A 22 7.42 -14.52 8.37
CA GLY A 22 6.50 -14.31 9.51
C GLY A 22 5.48 -13.23 9.17
N LYS A 23 4.73 -13.49 8.08
CA LYS A 23 4.36 -12.54 7.02
C LYS A 23 3.01 -11.85 7.21
N PHE A 24 2.97 -10.53 7.04
CA PHE A 24 1.75 -9.73 6.87
C PHE A 24 1.55 -9.38 5.39
N TYR A 25 0.42 -9.80 4.84
CA TYR A 25 -0.01 -9.43 3.50
C TYR A 25 -1.21 -8.50 3.63
N ILE A 26 -1.03 -7.23 3.27
CA ILE A 26 -2.13 -6.27 3.23
C ILE A 26 -2.47 -6.08 1.76
N GLU A 27 -3.61 -6.62 1.36
CA GLU A 27 -4.14 -6.50 0.01
C GLU A 27 -4.98 -5.23 -0.11
N HIS A 28 -5.25 -4.82 -1.35
CA HIS A 28 -6.10 -3.67 -1.66
C HIS A 28 -5.63 -2.34 -1.04
N VAL A 29 -4.31 -2.16 -0.88
CA VAL A 29 -3.77 -0.92 -0.34
C VAL A 29 -3.84 0.16 -1.42
N PRO A 30 -4.55 1.28 -1.21
CA PRO A 30 -4.62 2.35 -2.19
C PRO A 30 -3.25 3.01 -2.35
N ALA A 31 -2.76 3.05 -3.59
CA ALA A 31 -1.46 3.62 -3.91
C ALA A 31 -1.48 4.37 -5.24
N ARG A 32 -0.56 5.31 -5.37
CA ARG A 32 -0.16 5.86 -6.66
C ARG A 32 1.08 5.13 -7.12
N VAL A 33 1.05 4.57 -8.34
CA VAL A 33 2.16 3.78 -8.89
C VAL A 33 2.75 4.51 -10.08
N CYS A 34 4.07 4.73 -10.04
CA CYS A 34 4.82 5.19 -11.19
C CYS A 34 5.10 4.00 -12.11
N ARG A 35 4.51 4.02 -13.31
CA ARG A 35 4.65 2.92 -14.28
C ARG A 35 6.09 2.72 -14.77
N GLU A 36 6.89 3.78 -14.83
CA GLU A 36 8.27 3.71 -15.33
C GLU A 36 9.23 3.10 -14.30
N THR A 37 9.03 3.43 -13.02
CA THR A 37 9.99 3.07 -11.96
C THR A 37 9.49 1.95 -11.04
N GLY A 38 8.19 1.65 -11.08
CA GLY A 38 7.53 0.74 -10.13
C GLY A 38 7.37 1.31 -8.72
N LYS A 39 7.76 2.57 -8.48
CA LYS A 39 7.62 3.22 -7.16
C LYS A 39 6.14 3.34 -6.77
N GLN A 40 5.84 2.93 -5.55
CA GLN A 40 4.52 3.02 -4.94
C GLN A 40 4.52 4.17 -3.93
N PHE A 41 3.53 5.04 -4.00
CA PHE A 41 3.35 6.18 -3.12
C PHE A 41 2.04 6.01 -2.35
N PHE A 42 2.13 6.01 -1.03
CA PHE A 42 1.00 5.88 -0.12
C PHE A 42 0.66 7.23 0.50
N SER A 43 -0.62 7.45 0.82
CA SER A 43 -1.03 8.63 1.58
C SER A 43 -0.63 8.48 3.06
N PRO A 44 -0.48 9.58 3.82
CA PRO A 44 -0.25 9.52 5.26
C PRO A 44 -1.30 8.65 5.98
N ASP A 45 -2.59 8.84 5.68
CA ASP A 45 -3.69 8.04 6.25
C ASP A 45 -3.53 6.54 5.96
N THR A 46 -3.13 6.19 4.74
CA THR A 46 -2.87 4.79 4.35
C THR A 46 -1.72 4.20 5.17
N VAL A 47 -0.66 4.97 5.40
CA VAL A 47 0.50 4.53 6.18
C VAL A 47 0.14 4.36 7.65
N GLU A 48 -0.61 5.29 8.23
CA GLU A 48 -1.10 5.19 9.62
C GLU A 48 -1.97 3.94 9.79
N HIS A 49 -2.90 3.69 8.88
CA HIS A 49 -3.75 2.51 8.92
C HIS A 49 -2.95 1.20 8.83
N ILE A 50 -1.96 1.12 7.93
CA ILE A 50 -1.05 -0.03 7.84
C ILE A 50 -0.29 -0.22 9.15
N GLN A 51 0.22 0.85 9.76
CA GLN A 51 0.94 0.77 11.02
C GLN A 51 0.04 0.29 12.16
N ASP A 52 -1.21 0.70 12.22
CA ASP A 52 -2.18 0.24 13.22
C ASP A 52 -2.50 -1.25 13.04
N LEU A 53 -2.65 -1.71 11.79
CA LEU A 53 -2.81 -3.14 11.49
C LEU A 53 -1.60 -3.97 11.94
N ILE A 54 -0.38 -3.43 11.77
CA ILE A 54 0.86 -4.10 12.19
C ILE A 54 1.01 -4.08 13.73
N LYS A 55 0.73 -2.95 14.38
CA LYS A 55 0.85 -2.78 15.84
C LYS A 55 -0.26 -3.51 16.61
N GLY A 56 -1.43 -3.65 16.01
CA GLY A 56 -2.63 -4.25 16.56
C GLY A 56 -2.72 -5.77 16.46
N GLY A 57 -1.61 -6.48 16.24
CA GLY A 57 -1.56 -7.94 16.28
C GLY A 57 -1.96 -8.55 17.64
N ARG A 58 -3.25 -8.54 17.97
CA ARG A 58 -3.88 -9.46 18.92
C ARG A 58 -5.24 -9.95 18.39
N SER A 59 -5.25 -11.27 18.22
CA SER A 59 -6.38 -12.19 18.34
C SER A 59 -7.50 -12.04 17.31
N GLN A 60 -7.46 -12.96 16.34
CA GLN A 60 -8.64 -13.53 15.72
C GLN A 60 -9.74 -13.74 16.79
N PRO A 61 -10.94 -13.15 16.65
CA PRO A 61 -12.06 -13.48 17.54
C PRO A 61 -12.51 -14.92 17.25
N GLU A 62 -12.72 -15.65 18.33
CA GLU A 62 -13.28 -17.02 18.40
C GLU A 62 -14.76 -17.08 18.04
#